data_AF-A0A7L7VZK8-F1
#
_entry.id   AF-A0A7L7VZK8-F1
#
_cell.length_a   1.000
_cell.length_b   1.000
_cell.length_c   1.000
_cell.angle_alpha   90.00
_cell.angle_beta   90.00
_cell.angle_gamma   90.00
#
_symmetry.space_group_name_H-M   'P 1'
#
loop_
_entity.id
_entity.type
_entity.pdbx_description
1 polymer ?
#
loop_
_entity_poly.entity_id
_entity_poly.type
_entity_poly.pdbx_seq_one_letter_code
_entity_poly.pdbx_strand_id
1 'polypeptide(L)'
;MSDKLAIFHGYRLPEGTDLIGLAETLRTVFLPIRDTLEIKDIATQASRILSAADVAGTDRPAAVIFDAVQAHSEHVAQILAGQHDCALPVASAAVSDDPATGRLYLLLHARHAEYSRAMDDHGIAEYFPYWDEDEDLPARPLGISEADWTERRAAWERVLRGAHPAHPSGMFQIAFGSPMPDMDVVTRTEEVLAALPTLDDRVRAAFERLASEQEFESLEEHFAFAASVPDHLDRFRAAMKPIGIEDLAGGAS
;
A
#
# COMPACT_ATOMS: atom_id res chain seq x y z
N MET A 1 -12.46 12.54 5.95
CA MET A 1 -11.41 11.53 5.71
C MET A 1 -10.10 12.17 6.11
N SER A 2 -9.27 11.49 6.89
CA SER A 2 -7.94 12.01 7.27
C SER A 2 -7.12 12.23 6.00
N ASP A 3 -6.61 13.45 5.80
CA ASP A 3 -5.77 13.84 4.66
C ASP A 3 -4.40 13.11 4.63
N LYS A 4 -4.13 12.19 5.57
CA LYS A 4 -2.92 11.35 5.67
C LYS A 4 -2.85 10.19 4.68
N LEU A 5 -3.81 10.06 3.77
CA LEU A 5 -3.97 8.88 2.90
C LEU A 5 -3.21 8.93 1.56
N ALA A 6 -2.45 9.99 1.24
CA ALA A 6 -1.72 10.06 -0.03
C ALA A 6 -0.34 10.70 0.12
N ILE A 7 0.68 10.09 -0.49
CA ILE A 7 1.95 10.75 -0.77
C ILE A 7 1.81 11.38 -2.16
N PHE A 8 2.14 12.67 -2.26
CA PHE A 8 2.04 13.42 -3.51
C PHE A 8 3.30 13.24 -4.35
N HIS A 9 3.16 12.70 -5.56
CA HIS A 9 4.23 12.59 -6.52
C HIS A 9 3.91 13.45 -7.74
N GLY A 10 4.69 14.51 -7.93
CA GLY A 10 4.51 15.44 -9.04
C GLY A 10 5.25 15.02 -10.30
N TYR A 11 4.63 15.19 -11.45
CA TYR A 11 5.21 14.90 -12.76
C TYR A 11 4.84 15.96 -13.80
N ARG A 12 5.73 16.15 -14.77
CA ARG A 12 5.51 16.94 -15.98
C ARG A 12 5.29 16.01 -17.17
N LEU A 13 4.17 16.20 -17.86
CA LEU A 13 3.81 15.37 -19.01
C LEU A 13 4.46 15.89 -20.30
N PRO A 14 4.69 15.01 -21.29
CA PRO A 14 5.14 15.41 -22.62
C PRO A 14 4.21 16.44 -23.29
N GLU A 15 4.76 17.25 -24.19
CA GLU A 15 3.95 18.17 -24.98
C GLU A 15 3.00 17.40 -25.90
N GLY A 16 1.74 17.85 -25.98
CA GLY A 16 0.72 17.22 -26.81
C GLY A 16 0.14 15.91 -26.26
N THR A 17 0.38 15.58 -24.98
CA THR A 17 -0.25 14.41 -24.34
C THR A 17 -1.77 14.44 -24.48
N ASP A 18 -2.33 13.38 -25.06
CA ASP A 18 -3.76 13.10 -25.05
C ASP A 18 -4.17 12.55 -23.68
N LEU A 19 -5.16 13.18 -23.03
CA LEU A 19 -5.60 12.80 -21.69
C LEU A 19 -6.30 11.43 -21.67
N ILE A 20 -6.96 11.05 -22.77
CA ILE A 20 -7.62 9.73 -22.86
C ILE A 20 -6.56 8.65 -23.02
N GLY A 21 -5.63 8.80 -23.97
CA GLY A 21 -4.50 7.89 -24.14
C GLY A 21 -3.60 7.80 -22.91
N LEU A 22 -3.42 8.90 -22.17
CA LEU A 22 -2.74 8.89 -20.87
C LEU A 22 -3.49 8.01 -19.85
N ALA A 23 -4.80 8.18 -19.72
CA ALA A 23 -5.59 7.38 -18.79
C ALA A 23 -5.55 5.89 -19.11
N GLU A 24 -5.57 5.52 -20.39
CA GLU A 24 -5.39 4.13 -20.83
C GLU A 24 -4.00 3.60 -20.47
N THR A 25 -2.95 4.36 -20.78
CA THR A 25 -1.56 4.01 -20.46
C THR A 25 -1.37 3.78 -18.96
N LEU A 26 -1.86 4.72 -18.13
CA LEU A 26 -1.75 4.60 -16.69
C LEU A 26 -2.55 3.40 -16.15
N ARG A 27 -3.72 3.08 -16.71
CA ARG A 27 -4.46 1.87 -16.33
C ARG A 27 -3.69 0.60 -16.65
N THR A 28 -3.09 0.50 -17.83
CA THR A 28 -2.28 -0.65 -18.23
C THR A 28 -1.10 -0.87 -17.29
N VAL A 29 -0.50 0.22 -16.78
CA VAL A 29 0.66 0.14 -15.88
C VAL A 29 0.24 -0.09 -14.41
N PHE A 30 -0.82 0.56 -13.94
CA PHE A 30 -1.18 0.56 -12.52
C PHE A 30 -2.12 -0.56 -12.09
N LEU A 31 -2.98 -1.08 -12.97
CA LEU A 31 -3.87 -2.19 -12.59
C LEU A 31 -3.11 -3.46 -12.16
N PRO A 32 -2.05 -3.91 -12.86
CA PRO A 32 -1.26 -5.05 -12.40
C PRO A 32 -0.61 -4.85 -11.03
N ILE A 33 -0.20 -3.61 -10.72
CA ILE A 33 0.38 -3.25 -9.41
C ILE A 33 -0.68 -3.36 -8.33
N ARG A 34 -1.87 -2.78 -8.57
CA ARG A 34 -3.03 -2.88 -7.67
C ARG A 34 -3.35 -4.34 -7.37
N ASP A 35 -3.45 -5.18 -8.39
CA ASP A 35 -3.79 -6.59 -8.22
C ASP A 35 -2.72 -7.35 -7.42
N THR A 36 -1.44 -7.06 -7.69
CA THR A 36 -0.33 -7.66 -6.93
C THR A 36 -0.36 -7.26 -5.45
N LEU A 37 -0.68 -6.00 -5.15
CA LEU A 37 -0.78 -5.51 -3.77
C LEU A 37 -1.98 -6.13 -3.04
N GLU A 38 -3.14 -6.19 -3.69
CA GLU A 38 -4.34 -6.83 -3.13
C GLU A 38 -4.10 -8.32 -2.84
N ILE A 39 -3.47 -9.05 -3.77
CA ILE A 39 -3.08 -10.45 -3.55
C ILE A 39 -2.18 -10.60 -2.33
N LYS A 40 -1.17 -9.73 -2.17
CA LYS A 40 -0.26 -9.75 -1.01
C LYS A 40 -1.01 -9.49 0.31
N ASP A 41 -1.96 -8.58 0.32
CA ASP A 41 -2.76 -8.28 1.50
C ASP A 41 -3.63 -9.49 1.87
N ILE A 42 -4.30 -10.10 0.90
CA ILE A 42 -5.11 -11.31 1.11
C ILE A 42 -4.23 -12.48 1.56
N ALA A 43 -3.06 -12.67 0.97
CA ALA A 43 -2.07 -13.68 1.39
C ALA A 43 -1.61 -13.45 2.83
N THR A 44 -1.43 -12.18 3.23
CA THR A 44 -1.13 -11.82 4.62
C THR A 44 -2.26 -12.22 5.55
N GLN A 45 -3.52 -11.94 5.21
CA GLN A 45 -4.67 -12.35 6.03
C GLN A 45 -4.81 -13.87 6.13
N ALA A 46 -4.70 -14.59 5.00
CA ALA A 46 -4.69 -16.06 4.98
C ALA A 46 -3.60 -16.63 5.90
N SER A 47 -2.37 -16.09 5.80
CA SER A 47 -1.26 -16.53 6.65
C SER A 47 -1.51 -16.28 8.13
N ARG A 48 -2.17 -15.16 8.49
CA ARG A 48 -2.52 -14.83 9.88
C ARG A 48 -3.51 -15.83 10.46
N ILE A 49 -4.56 -16.16 9.70
CA ILE A 49 -5.59 -17.12 10.13
C ILE A 49 -4.96 -18.50 10.36
N LEU A 50 -4.18 -19.00 9.39
CA LEU A 50 -3.53 -20.32 9.48
C LEU A 50 -2.47 -20.36 10.59
N SER A 51 -1.68 -19.28 10.73
CA SER A 51 -0.66 -19.21 11.78
C SER A 51 -1.27 -19.11 13.18
N ALA A 52 -2.42 -18.46 13.33
CA ALA A 52 -3.14 -18.42 14.60
C ALA A 52 -3.59 -19.83 15.03
N ALA A 53 -4.11 -20.64 14.09
CA ALA A 53 -4.46 -22.03 14.35
C ALA A 53 -3.23 -22.87 14.74
N ASP A 54 -2.12 -22.72 14.00
CA ASP A 54 -0.86 -23.41 14.29
C ASP A 54 -0.34 -23.09 15.71
N VAL A 55 -0.32 -21.80 16.07
CA VAL A 55 0.15 -21.34 17.40
C VAL A 55 -0.78 -21.79 18.52
N ALA A 56 -2.10 -21.81 18.28
CA ALA A 56 -3.08 -22.30 19.24
C ALA A 56 -3.09 -23.84 19.36
N GLY A 57 -2.41 -24.54 18.46
CA GLY A 57 -2.44 -26.02 18.40
C GLY A 57 -3.81 -26.56 17.98
N THR A 58 -4.61 -25.78 17.26
CA THR A 58 -5.93 -26.18 16.75
C THR A 58 -5.85 -26.62 15.28
N ASP A 59 -6.89 -27.29 14.80
CA ASP A 59 -7.00 -27.63 13.39
C ASP A 59 -7.07 -26.36 12.53
N ARG A 60 -6.43 -26.40 11.37
CA ARG A 60 -6.50 -25.31 10.39
C ARG A 60 -7.89 -25.28 9.75
N PRO A 61 -8.47 -24.08 9.51
CA PRO A 61 -9.68 -23.99 8.70
C PRO A 61 -9.42 -24.48 7.28
N ALA A 62 -10.41 -25.14 6.69
CA ALA A 62 -10.37 -25.52 5.29
C ALA A 62 -10.77 -24.33 4.41
N ALA A 63 -10.17 -24.23 3.22
CA ALA A 63 -10.51 -23.21 2.22
C ALA A 63 -10.42 -21.76 2.76
N VAL A 64 -9.31 -21.42 3.42
CA VAL A 64 -9.14 -20.14 4.12
C VAL A 64 -9.18 -18.91 3.20
N ILE A 65 -9.13 -19.09 1.87
CA ILE A 65 -9.19 -17.98 0.91
C ILE A 65 -10.45 -17.12 1.11
N PHE A 66 -11.60 -17.72 1.43
CA PHE A 66 -12.83 -16.97 1.66
C PHE A 66 -12.75 -16.13 2.94
N ASP A 67 -12.24 -16.72 4.02
CA ASP A 67 -12.03 -16.02 5.29
C ASP A 67 -11.00 -14.90 5.14
N ALA A 68 -9.96 -15.11 4.33
CA ALA A 68 -8.94 -14.11 4.05
C ALA A 68 -9.48 -12.91 3.27
N VAL A 69 -10.31 -13.15 2.24
CA VAL A 69 -11.01 -12.08 1.50
C VAL A 69 -11.98 -11.32 2.40
N GLN A 70 -12.71 -12.02 3.27
CA GLN A 70 -13.59 -11.37 4.25
C GLN A 70 -12.79 -10.52 5.24
N ALA A 71 -11.72 -11.06 5.83
CA ALA A 71 -10.85 -10.34 6.75
C ALA A 71 -10.21 -9.11 6.09
N HIS A 72 -9.82 -9.21 4.82
CA HIS A 72 -9.35 -8.06 4.04
C HIS A 72 -10.46 -7.03 3.85
N SER A 73 -11.68 -7.43 3.51
CA SER A 73 -12.83 -6.54 3.35
C SER A 73 -13.13 -5.76 4.65
N GLU A 74 -13.10 -6.44 5.78
CA GLU A 74 -13.27 -5.83 7.11
C GLU A 74 -12.14 -4.84 7.41
N HIS A 75 -10.89 -5.21 7.09
CA HIS A 75 -9.72 -4.34 7.27
C HIS A 75 -9.82 -3.07 6.43
N VAL A 76 -10.22 -3.18 5.15
CA VAL A 76 -10.50 -2.04 4.28
C VAL A 76 -11.57 -1.13 4.89
N ALA A 77 -12.67 -1.70 5.40
CA ALA A 77 -13.74 -0.91 6.02
C ALA A 77 -13.23 -0.12 7.24
N GLN A 78 -12.35 -0.72 8.04
CA GLN A 78 -11.69 -0.05 9.18
C GLN A 78 -10.77 1.10 8.71
N ILE A 79 -10.03 0.93 7.61
CA ILE A 79 -9.22 1.99 7.01
C ILE A 79 -10.11 3.15 6.54
N LEU A 80 -11.18 2.85 5.80
CA LEU A 80 -12.12 3.86 5.30
C LEU A 80 -12.86 4.59 6.43
N ALA A 81 -13.12 3.90 7.55
CA ALA A 81 -13.67 4.49 8.77
C ALA A 81 -12.65 5.32 9.58
N GLY A 82 -11.38 5.34 9.18
CA GLY A 82 -10.30 6.04 9.88
C GLY A 82 -9.83 5.36 11.16
N GLN A 83 -10.15 4.08 11.35
CA GLN A 83 -9.71 3.28 12.50
C GLN A 83 -8.28 2.76 12.31
N HIS A 84 -7.89 2.50 11.06
CA HIS A 84 -6.54 2.08 10.68
C HIS A 84 -5.92 3.06 9.67
N ASP A 85 -4.59 3.23 9.72
CA ASP A 85 -3.83 4.11 8.84
C ASP A 85 -2.95 3.33 7.83
N CYS A 86 -3.43 2.17 7.41
CA CYS A 86 -2.75 1.37 6.41
C CYS A 86 -3.00 1.94 5.00
N ALA A 87 -2.03 1.73 4.10
CA ALA A 87 -2.19 2.07 2.69
C ALA A 87 -3.18 1.11 2.02
N LEU A 88 -4.09 1.66 1.20
CA LEU A 88 -4.93 0.85 0.32
C LEU A 88 -4.21 0.67 -1.03
N PRO A 89 -4.43 -0.46 -1.73
CA PRO A 89 -3.87 -0.73 -3.07
C PRO A 89 -4.61 0.08 -4.15
N VAL A 90 -4.75 1.39 -3.95
CA VAL A 90 -5.40 2.31 -4.87
C VAL A 90 -4.46 3.48 -5.14
N ALA A 91 -4.60 4.05 -6.32
CA ALA A 91 -3.94 5.29 -6.69
C ALA A 91 -4.92 6.20 -7.43
N SER A 92 -4.64 7.49 -7.43
CA SER A 92 -5.31 8.43 -8.33
C SER A 92 -4.31 9.41 -8.92
N ALA A 93 -4.63 9.95 -10.09
CA ALA A 93 -3.88 11.00 -10.73
C ALA A 93 -4.79 12.18 -11.05
N ALA A 94 -4.35 13.38 -10.69
CA ALA A 94 -4.99 14.63 -11.06
C ALA A 94 -4.13 15.34 -12.11
N VAL A 95 -4.72 15.66 -13.26
CA VAL A 95 -4.00 16.26 -14.40
C VAL A 95 -4.57 17.64 -14.71
N SER A 96 -3.70 18.64 -14.88
CA SER A 96 -4.09 19.97 -15.34
C SER A 96 -2.96 20.68 -16.06
N ASP A 97 -3.31 21.73 -16.79
CA ASP A 97 -2.36 22.61 -17.46
C ASP A 97 -1.88 23.73 -16.53
N ASP A 98 -0.61 24.10 -16.66
CA ASP A 98 -0.10 25.36 -16.17
C ASP A 98 -0.56 26.49 -17.13
N PRO A 99 -1.44 27.41 -16.70
CA PRO A 99 -2.00 28.44 -17.56
C PRO A 99 -0.95 29.41 -18.12
N ALA A 100 0.23 29.51 -17.52
CA ALA A 100 1.30 30.39 -18.00
C ALA A 100 2.10 29.78 -19.16
N THR A 101 2.23 28.44 -19.19
CA THR A 101 3.12 27.74 -20.13
C THR A 101 2.40 26.78 -21.06
N GLY A 102 1.14 26.46 -20.78
CA GLY A 102 0.36 25.43 -21.48
C GLY A 102 0.83 24.01 -21.24
N ARG A 103 1.83 23.80 -20.37
CA ARG A 103 2.37 22.47 -20.06
C ARG A 103 1.43 21.70 -19.15
N LEU A 104 1.31 20.40 -19.39
CA LEU A 104 0.50 19.51 -18.56
C LEU A 104 1.33 18.96 -17.39
N TYR A 105 0.71 18.94 -16.21
CA TYR A 105 1.26 18.40 -14.99
C TYR A 105 0.32 17.35 -14.42
N LEU A 106 0.89 16.31 -13.83
CA LEU A 106 0.20 15.21 -13.20
C LEU A 106 0.62 15.13 -11.74
N LEU A 107 -0.36 15.20 -10.84
CA LEU A 107 -0.18 14.92 -9.43
C LEU A 107 -0.68 13.50 -9.16
N LEU A 108 0.23 12.58 -8.85
CA LEU A 108 -0.08 11.20 -8.48
C LEU A 108 -0.26 11.11 -6.97
N HIS A 109 -1.35 10.50 -6.55
CA HIS A 109 -1.72 10.22 -5.16
C HIS A 109 -1.59 8.72 -4.96
N ALA A 110 -0.50 8.29 -4.34
CA ALA A 110 -0.23 6.88 -4.08
C ALA A 110 0.57 6.74 -2.77
N ARG A 111 0.19 5.79 -1.90
CA ARG A 111 1.00 5.45 -0.72
C ARG A 111 2.00 4.34 -0.99
N HIS A 112 1.69 3.47 -1.95
CA HIS A 112 2.59 2.41 -2.39
C HIS A 112 3.61 2.98 -3.38
N ALA A 113 4.90 2.86 -3.05
CA ALA A 113 6.00 3.36 -3.87
C ALA A 113 6.10 2.65 -5.23
N GLU A 114 5.47 1.49 -5.37
CA GLU A 114 5.37 0.74 -6.62
C GLU A 114 4.71 1.57 -7.74
N TYR A 115 3.72 2.41 -7.43
CA TYR A 115 3.06 3.25 -8.44
C TYR A 115 3.98 4.36 -8.96
N SER A 116 4.69 5.05 -8.05
CA SER A 116 5.63 6.11 -8.46
C SER A 116 6.84 5.52 -9.18
N ARG A 117 7.39 4.39 -8.72
CA ARG A 117 8.44 3.68 -9.45
C ARG A 117 7.99 3.27 -10.86
N ALA A 118 6.75 2.81 -11.02
CA ALA A 118 6.24 2.44 -12.33
C ALA A 118 6.07 3.65 -13.27
N MET A 119 5.73 4.84 -12.76
CA MET A 119 5.76 6.06 -13.57
C MET A 119 7.16 6.33 -14.12
N ASP A 120 8.16 6.24 -13.26
CA ASP A 120 9.56 6.51 -13.58
C ASP A 120 10.11 5.47 -14.57
N ASP A 121 9.91 4.18 -14.29
CA ASP A 121 10.43 3.07 -15.08
C ASP A 121 9.84 3.04 -16.50
N HIS A 122 8.57 3.41 -16.66
CA HIS A 122 7.90 3.46 -17.96
C HIS A 122 8.14 4.77 -18.73
N GLY A 123 8.77 5.78 -18.11
CA GLY A 123 9.06 7.07 -18.74
C GLY A 123 7.80 7.80 -19.22
N ILE A 124 6.66 7.60 -18.54
CA ILE A 124 5.36 8.20 -18.93
C ILE A 124 5.40 9.72 -18.79
N ALA A 125 6.10 10.19 -17.76
CA ALA A 125 6.21 11.59 -17.42
C ALA A 125 7.59 11.85 -16.80
N GLU A 126 8.06 13.09 -16.88
CA GLU A 126 9.28 13.51 -16.21
C GLU A 126 8.99 13.81 -14.73
N TYR A 127 9.78 13.24 -13.83
CA TYR A 127 9.65 13.52 -12.40
C TYR A 127 9.82 15.01 -12.11
N PHE A 128 8.76 15.63 -11.63
CA PHE A 128 8.66 17.06 -11.32
C PHE A 128 8.01 17.21 -9.95
N PRO A 129 8.74 16.88 -8.86
CA PRO A 129 8.21 16.71 -7.52
C PRO A 129 7.27 17.84 -7.12
N TYR A 130 6.18 17.44 -6.48
CA TYR A 130 5.30 18.38 -5.80
C TYR A 130 6.09 19.07 -4.69
N TRP A 131 5.80 20.36 -4.53
CA TRP A 131 6.35 21.17 -3.47
C TRP A 131 5.40 21.08 -2.28
N ASP A 132 5.86 20.51 -1.18
CA ASP A 132 5.12 20.46 0.09
C ASP A 132 5.87 21.32 1.13
N GLU A 133 5.13 22.20 1.81
CA GLU A 133 5.67 23.16 2.80
C GLU A 133 5.44 22.66 4.24
N ASP A 134 4.81 21.49 4.43
CA ASP A 134 4.64 20.89 5.75
C ASP A 134 6.00 20.57 6.40
N GLU A 135 6.18 21.02 7.65
CA GLU A 135 7.44 20.94 8.43
C GLU A 135 7.93 19.49 8.63
N ASP A 136 7.05 18.50 8.44
CA ASP A 136 7.30 17.07 8.68
C ASP A 136 7.71 16.28 7.41
N LEU A 137 7.67 16.91 6.22
CA LEU A 137 8.04 16.26 4.95
C LEU A 137 9.38 16.78 4.41
N PRO A 138 10.13 15.96 3.65
CA PRO A 138 11.55 16.20 3.43
C PRO A 138 11.77 17.52 2.68
N ALA A 139 12.71 18.29 3.22
CA ALA A 139 13.31 19.44 2.57
C ALA A 139 13.64 19.15 1.09
N ARG A 140 13.60 20.20 0.25
CA ARG A 140 13.98 20.23 -1.18
C ARG A 140 14.84 19.01 -1.57
N PRO A 141 14.38 18.13 -2.49
CA PRO A 141 15.10 16.91 -2.82
C PRO A 141 16.57 17.17 -3.20
N LEU A 142 17.45 16.25 -2.83
CA LEU A 142 18.88 16.34 -3.10
C LEU A 142 19.14 16.50 -4.61
N GLY A 143 20.02 17.43 -4.97
CA GLY A 143 20.40 17.69 -6.36
C GLY A 143 19.53 18.70 -7.10
N ILE A 144 18.46 19.23 -6.49
CA ILE A 144 17.66 20.33 -7.06
C ILE A 144 18.21 21.67 -6.54
N SER A 145 18.46 22.62 -7.44
CA SER A 145 18.88 23.96 -7.04
C SER A 145 17.75 24.75 -6.36
N GLU A 146 18.06 25.82 -5.63
CA GLU A 146 17.04 26.67 -5.03
C GLU A 146 16.16 27.33 -6.08
N ALA A 147 16.76 27.82 -7.16
CA ALA A 147 16.05 28.44 -8.27
C ALA A 147 15.07 27.46 -8.92
N ASP A 148 15.51 26.22 -9.21
CA ASP A 148 14.64 25.20 -9.80
C ASP A 148 13.49 24.83 -8.84
N TRP A 149 13.75 24.83 -7.53
CA TRP A 149 12.74 24.54 -6.52
C TRP A 149 11.68 25.64 -6.43
N THR A 150 12.09 26.91 -6.49
CA THR A 150 11.17 28.05 -6.57
C THR A 150 10.35 28.04 -7.86
N GLU A 151 10.96 27.68 -9.00
CA GLU A 151 10.24 27.53 -10.26
C GLU A 151 9.15 26.44 -10.16
N ARG A 152 9.50 25.30 -9.57
CA ARG A 152 8.56 24.18 -9.34
C ARG A 152 7.39 24.59 -8.45
N ARG A 153 7.66 25.28 -7.34
CA ARG A 153 6.62 25.86 -6.47
C ARG A 153 5.67 26.73 -7.28
N ALA A 154 6.22 27.70 -8.01
CA ALA A 154 5.41 28.63 -8.79
C ALA A 154 4.57 27.91 -9.86
N ALA A 155 5.10 26.84 -10.48
CA ALA A 155 4.33 26.02 -11.41
C ALA A 155 3.16 25.30 -10.71
N TRP A 156 3.42 24.62 -9.59
CA TRP A 156 2.38 23.91 -8.84
C TRP A 156 1.29 24.83 -8.29
N GLU A 157 1.64 26.02 -7.79
CA GLU A 157 0.66 27.04 -7.38
C GLU A 157 -0.29 27.44 -8.52
N ARG A 158 0.24 27.58 -9.74
CA ARG A 158 -0.56 27.90 -10.94
C ARG A 158 -1.39 26.71 -11.42
N VAL A 159 -0.86 25.50 -11.37
CA VAL A 159 -1.55 24.26 -11.75
C VAL A 159 -2.73 23.97 -10.82
N LEU A 160 -2.52 24.12 -9.50
CA LEU A 160 -3.56 23.87 -8.50
C LEU A 160 -4.63 24.95 -8.47
N ARG A 161 -4.34 26.19 -8.88
CA ARG A 161 -5.31 27.30 -8.94
C ARG A 161 -6.04 27.55 -7.62
N GLY A 162 -5.34 27.36 -6.51
CA GLY A 162 -5.88 27.47 -5.15
C GLY A 162 -6.66 26.24 -4.66
N ALA A 163 -6.74 25.16 -5.44
CA ALA A 163 -7.26 23.88 -4.98
C ALA A 163 -6.29 23.22 -3.99
N HIS A 164 -6.84 22.52 -3.01
CA HIS A 164 -6.05 21.73 -2.07
C HIS A 164 -5.42 20.53 -2.81
N PRO A 165 -4.14 20.21 -2.61
CA PRO A 165 -3.47 19.09 -3.30
C PRO A 165 -4.12 17.74 -2.98
N ALA A 166 -4.65 17.54 -1.78
CA ALA A 166 -5.41 16.33 -1.43
C ALA A 166 -6.79 16.25 -2.11
N HIS A 167 -7.36 17.40 -2.50
CA HIS A 167 -8.68 17.51 -3.15
C HIS A 167 -8.62 18.46 -4.36
N PRO A 168 -7.87 18.10 -5.41
CA PRO A 168 -7.54 19.01 -6.51
C PRO A 168 -8.73 19.22 -7.45
N SER A 169 -9.66 20.08 -7.03
CA SER A 169 -10.88 20.39 -7.78
C SER A 169 -10.58 21.08 -9.12
N GLY A 170 -11.38 20.77 -10.15
CA GLY A 170 -11.22 21.32 -11.49
C GLY A 170 -10.10 20.69 -12.33
N MET A 171 -9.44 19.64 -11.84
CA MET A 171 -8.45 18.85 -12.60
C MET A 171 -9.08 17.58 -13.20
N PHE A 172 -8.50 17.06 -14.27
CA PHE A 172 -8.90 15.77 -14.86
C PHE A 172 -8.45 14.64 -13.93
N GLN A 173 -9.43 13.89 -13.39
CA GLN A 173 -9.19 12.85 -12.39
C GLN A 173 -9.16 11.47 -13.02
N ILE A 174 -8.15 10.69 -12.69
CA ILE A 174 -8.00 9.29 -13.10
C ILE A 174 -7.84 8.45 -11.83
N ALA A 175 -8.80 7.57 -11.56
CA ALA A 175 -8.74 6.65 -10.43
C ALA A 175 -8.29 5.25 -10.90
N PHE A 176 -7.46 4.60 -10.09
CA PHE A 176 -6.91 3.28 -10.35
C PHE A 176 -7.26 2.34 -9.20
N GLY A 177 -8.00 1.28 -9.54
CA GLY A 177 -8.53 0.34 -8.57
C GLY A 177 -9.79 0.83 -7.87
N SER A 178 -10.25 0.01 -6.93
CA SER A 178 -11.35 0.28 -6.02
C SER A 178 -10.86 -0.05 -4.62
N PRO A 179 -11.28 0.70 -3.58
CA PRO A 179 -11.03 0.29 -2.21
C PRO A 179 -11.77 -1.01 -1.89
N MET A 180 -12.86 -1.34 -2.59
CA MET A 180 -13.57 -2.60 -2.38
C MET A 180 -12.77 -3.77 -2.95
N PRO A 181 -12.66 -4.89 -2.20
CA PRO A 181 -11.94 -6.05 -2.67
C PRO A 181 -12.59 -6.67 -3.89
N ASP A 182 -11.73 -7.22 -4.75
CA ASP A 182 -12.14 -8.02 -5.88
C ASP A 182 -12.45 -9.46 -5.42
N MET A 183 -13.73 -9.84 -5.50
CA MET A 183 -14.16 -11.19 -5.15
C MET A 183 -13.56 -12.24 -6.07
N ASP A 184 -13.10 -11.89 -7.28
CA ASP A 184 -12.48 -12.83 -8.21
C ASP A 184 -11.14 -13.35 -7.70
N VAL A 185 -10.52 -12.71 -6.69
CA VAL A 185 -9.29 -13.20 -6.04
C VAL A 185 -9.48 -14.60 -5.43
N VAL A 186 -10.70 -14.99 -5.06
CA VAL A 186 -10.97 -16.36 -4.57
C VAL A 186 -10.58 -17.43 -5.60
N THR A 187 -10.59 -17.08 -6.89
CA THR A 187 -10.21 -17.98 -8.00
C THR A 187 -8.70 -17.97 -8.31
N ARG A 188 -7.94 -17.06 -7.69
CA ARG A 188 -6.51 -16.83 -7.91
C ARG A 188 -5.64 -17.44 -6.81
N THR A 189 -6.06 -18.59 -6.28
CA THR A 189 -5.44 -19.20 -5.09
C THR A 189 -3.95 -19.52 -5.26
N GLU A 190 -3.50 -19.87 -6.47
CA GLU A 190 -2.08 -20.10 -6.76
C GLU A 190 -1.24 -18.82 -6.62
N GLU A 191 -1.78 -17.67 -7.03
CA GLU A 191 -1.12 -16.38 -6.87
C GLU A 191 -1.05 -15.96 -5.41
N VAL A 192 -2.12 -16.22 -4.65
CA VAL A 192 -2.14 -16.02 -3.20
C VAL A 192 -1.12 -16.92 -2.49
N LEU A 193 -1.01 -18.19 -2.89
CA LEU A 193 -0.01 -19.12 -2.37
C LEU A 193 1.41 -18.60 -2.63
N ALA A 194 1.67 -18.13 -3.86
CA ALA A 194 2.97 -17.58 -4.24
C ALA A 194 3.32 -16.27 -3.50
N ALA A 195 2.30 -15.52 -3.06
CA ALA A 195 2.46 -14.27 -2.33
C ALA A 195 2.46 -14.43 -0.81
N LEU A 196 2.36 -15.66 -0.28
CA LEU A 196 2.37 -15.88 1.17
C LEU A 196 3.66 -15.34 1.81
N PRO A 197 3.54 -14.69 2.99
CA PRO A 197 4.71 -14.33 3.79
C PRO A 197 5.56 -15.56 4.12
N THR A 198 6.87 -15.36 4.20
CA THR A 198 7.80 -16.45 4.53
C THR A 198 7.56 -16.97 5.96
N LEU A 199 8.10 -18.15 6.30
CA LEU A 199 8.03 -18.66 7.67
C LEU A 199 8.61 -17.65 8.68
N ASP A 200 9.76 -17.06 8.38
CA ASP A 200 10.38 -16.09 9.28
C ASP A 200 9.53 -14.81 9.42
N ASP A 201 8.87 -14.35 8.35
CA ASP A 201 7.93 -13.21 8.43
C ASP A 201 6.72 -13.53 9.30
N ARG A 202 6.16 -14.74 9.16
CA ARG A 202 5.03 -15.22 9.97
C ARG A 202 5.43 -15.34 11.44
N VAL A 203 6.59 -15.92 11.74
CA VAL A 203 7.14 -16.05 13.10
C VAL A 203 7.32 -14.67 13.74
N ARG A 204 7.92 -13.73 13.01
CA ARG A 204 8.08 -12.34 13.46
C ARG A 204 6.74 -11.67 13.73
N ALA A 205 5.77 -11.79 12.82
CA ALA A 205 4.45 -11.21 13.00
C ALA A 205 3.70 -11.79 14.23
N ALA A 206 3.83 -13.09 14.49
CA ALA A 206 3.27 -13.70 15.69
C ALA A 206 3.94 -13.21 16.97
N PHE A 207 5.26 -13.03 16.95
CA PHE A 207 6.01 -12.45 18.07
C PHE A 207 5.64 -10.99 18.32
N GLU A 208 5.57 -10.16 17.27
CA GLU A 208 5.16 -8.75 17.37
C GLU A 208 3.76 -8.62 17.98
N ARG A 209 2.83 -9.50 17.58
CA ARG A 209 1.49 -9.54 18.16
C ARG A 209 1.53 -9.87 19.65
N LEU A 210 2.25 -10.93 20.05
CA LEU A 210 2.44 -11.29 21.46
C LEU A 210 3.03 -10.12 22.25
N ALA A 211 4.07 -9.47 21.72
CA ALA A 211 4.73 -8.34 22.37
C ALA A 211 3.79 -7.12 22.51
N SER A 212 2.90 -6.90 21.54
CA SER A 212 1.92 -5.81 21.58
C SER A 212 0.74 -6.05 22.53
N GLU A 213 0.38 -7.32 22.77
CA GLU A 213 -0.69 -7.73 23.67
C GLU A 213 -0.21 -7.88 25.13
N GLN A 214 1.11 -7.92 25.35
CA GLN A 214 1.71 -8.09 26.67
C GLN A 214 1.78 -6.75 27.42
N GLU A 215 1.13 -6.68 28.57
CA GLU A 215 1.33 -5.62 29.55
C GLU A 215 2.44 -6.03 30.54
N PHE A 216 3.30 -5.08 30.90
CA PHE A 216 4.38 -5.27 31.88
C PHE A 216 4.11 -4.41 33.11
N GLU A 217 4.07 -5.02 34.29
CA GLU A 217 3.86 -4.32 35.56
C GLU A 217 5.16 -3.66 36.06
N SER A 218 6.31 -4.07 35.52
CA SER A 218 7.63 -3.54 35.91
C SER A 218 8.68 -3.58 34.80
N LEU A 219 9.76 -2.82 34.99
CA LEU A 219 10.94 -2.88 34.12
C LEU A 219 11.65 -4.24 34.20
N GLU A 220 11.59 -4.92 35.35
CA GLU A 220 12.19 -6.25 35.51
C GLU A 220 11.47 -7.29 34.63
N GLU A 221 10.13 -7.24 34.59
CA GLU A 221 9.34 -8.10 33.69
C GLU A 221 9.62 -7.79 32.22
N HIS A 222 9.75 -6.51 31.87
CA HIS A 222 10.11 -6.12 30.51
C HIS A 222 11.49 -6.68 30.10
N PHE A 223 12.49 -6.60 30.99
CA PHE A 223 13.81 -7.19 30.73
C PHE A 223 13.78 -8.72 30.67
N ALA A 224 12.98 -9.36 31.52
CA ALA A 224 12.79 -10.80 31.49
C ALA A 224 12.17 -11.25 30.16
N PHE A 225 11.16 -10.52 29.66
CA PHE A 225 10.57 -10.77 28.34
C PHE A 225 11.56 -10.52 27.20
N ALA A 226 12.34 -9.43 27.26
CA ALA A 226 13.37 -9.16 26.27
C ALA A 226 14.44 -10.27 26.22
N ALA A 227 14.78 -10.85 27.38
CA ALA A 227 15.71 -11.97 27.46
C ALA A 227 15.12 -13.29 26.91
N SER A 228 13.79 -13.48 26.98
CA SER A 228 13.11 -14.68 26.48
C SER A 228 12.74 -14.61 24.99
N VAL A 229 13.05 -13.51 24.29
CA VAL A 229 12.76 -13.34 22.86
C VAL A 229 13.20 -14.54 22.01
N PRO A 230 14.44 -15.07 22.13
CA PRO A 230 14.87 -16.23 21.33
C PRO A 230 13.96 -17.45 21.55
N ASP A 231 13.59 -17.73 22.81
CA ASP A 231 12.73 -18.87 23.17
C ASP A 231 11.30 -18.70 22.63
N HIS A 232 10.78 -17.47 22.55
CA HIS A 232 9.50 -17.19 21.89
C HIS A 232 9.58 -17.45 20.39
N LEU A 233 10.63 -16.96 19.73
CA LEU A 233 10.83 -17.14 18.29
C LEU A 233 10.97 -18.63 17.93
N ASP A 234 11.75 -19.39 18.70
CA ASP A 234 11.93 -20.83 18.47
C ASP A 234 10.63 -21.61 18.69
N ARG A 235 9.83 -21.24 19.70
CA ARG A 235 8.49 -21.84 19.89
C ARG A 235 7.55 -21.56 18.72
N PHE A 236 7.49 -20.32 18.24
CA PHE A 236 6.66 -19.99 17.08
C PHE A 236 7.12 -20.72 15.82
N ARG A 237 8.44 -20.80 15.58
CA ARG A 237 9.00 -21.53 14.45
C ARG A 237 8.67 -23.02 14.52
N ALA A 238 8.70 -23.62 15.71
CA ALA A 238 8.33 -25.03 15.90
C ALA A 238 6.83 -25.30 15.72
N ALA A 239 5.98 -24.33 16.04
CA ALA A 239 4.52 -24.47 15.93
C ALA A 239 4.00 -24.30 14.49
N MET A 240 4.59 -23.38 13.72
CA MET A 240 4.10 -23.02 12.39
C MET A 240 4.41 -24.09 11.34
N LYS A 241 3.39 -24.56 10.63
CA LYS A 241 3.55 -25.54 9.55
C LYS A 241 3.65 -24.83 8.20
N PRO A 242 4.25 -25.47 7.18
CA PRO A 242 4.14 -25.00 5.79
C PRO A 242 2.67 -24.79 5.40
N ILE A 243 2.40 -23.82 4.52
CA ILE A 243 1.06 -23.59 3.97
C ILE A 243 1.05 -24.12 2.54
N GLY A 244 0.10 -24.99 2.25
CA GLY A 244 -0.13 -25.58 0.94
C GLY A 244 -1.36 -25.02 0.24
N ILE A 245 -1.57 -25.42 -1.01
CA ILE A 245 -2.74 -25.01 -1.79
C ILE A 245 -4.04 -25.55 -1.18
N GLU A 246 -3.98 -26.71 -0.53
CA GLU A 246 -5.08 -27.37 0.16
C GLU A 246 -5.58 -26.58 1.38
N ASP A 247 -4.72 -25.85 2.06
CA ASP A 247 -5.12 -24.94 3.15
C ASP A 247 -5.93 -23.77 2.59
N LEU A 248 -5.55 -23.27 1.42
CA LEU A 248 -6.14 -22.08 0.79
C LEU A 248 -7.43 -22.39 0.02
N ALA A 249 -7.42 -23.39 -0.86
CA ALA A 249 -8.54 -23.77 -1.73
C ALA A 249 -9.48 -24.80 -1.10
N GLY A 250 -9.05 -25.47 -0.03
CA GLY A 250 -9.68 -26.68 0.49
C GLY A 250 -9.22 -27.91 -0.28
N GLY A 251 -8.86 -28.97 0.45
CA GLY A 251 -8.68 -30.29 -0.14
C GLY A 251 -10.05 -30.96 -0.35
N ALA A 252 -10.23 -31.62 -1.49
CA ALA A 252 -11.26 -32.65 -1.61
C ALA A 252 -10.83 -33.83 -0.72
N SER A 253 -11.21 -33.78 0.57
CA SER A 253 -11.08 -34.88 1.52
C SER A 253 -12.15 -35.94 1.27
#